data_AF-A0A956FBZ9-F1
#
_entry.id   AF-A0A956FBZ9-F1
#
_cell.length_a   1.000
_cell.length_b   1.000
_cell.length_c   1.000
_cell.angle_alpha   90.00
_cell.angle_beta   90.00
_cell.angle_gamma   90.00
#
_symmetry.space_group_name_H-M   'P 1'
#
loop_
_entity.id
_entity.type
_entity.pdbx_description
1 polymer ?
#
loop_
_entity_poly.entity_id
_entity_poly.type
_entity_poly.pdbx_seq_one_letter_code
_entity_poly.pdbx_strand_id
1 'polypeptide(L)'
;MVEGSRRILGLCLGLLGVLWLWAAPGLVSSNDGSHLALARALLRGDPRLGDEVALTLWVDRSRRDGEDYSDRPPGTALLAAPAVWLGARLDPLLLRTSLETQELMVQPAAPRYAETYAIRAQRHGRRAPPLLALQGTALLLALHCAAVGIGGLVGVGLLLRRRGVG
;
A
#
# COMPACT_ATOMS: atom_id res chain seq x y z
N MET A 1 32.86 -5.13 22.78
CA MET A 1 31.38 -5.19 22.92
C MET A 1 30.58 -4.71 21.70
N VAL A 2 31.18 -4.03 20.71
CA VAL A 2 30.42 -3.31 19.65
C VAL A 2 29.95 -4.19 18.47
N GLU A 3 30.66 -5.27 18.16
CA GLU A 3 30.36 -6.12 17.00
C GLU A 3 29.11 -7.01 17.22
N GLY A 4 28.98 -7.59 18.42
CA GLY A 4 27.88 -8.49 18.78
C GLY A 4 26.51 -7.80 18.74
N SER A 5 26.42 -6.60 19.32
CA SER A 5 25.17 -5.82 19.35
C SER A 5 24.70 -5.41 17.96
N ARG A 6 25.62 -5.17 17.00
CA ARG A 6 25.27 -4.84 15.61
C ARG A 6 24.61 -6.02 14.89
N ARG A 7 25.14 -7.23 15.08
CA ARG A 7 24.59 -8.45 14.48
C ARG A 7 23.21 -8.76 15.04
N ILE A 8 23.04 -8.64 16.35
CA ILE A 8 21.74 -8.86 17.02
C ILE A 8 20.70 -7.85 16.51
N LEU A 9 21.03 -6.56 16.44
CA LEU A 9 20.12 -5.54 15.92
C LEU A 9 19.72 -5.83 14.46
N GLY A 10 20.67 -6.18 13.60
CA GLY A 10 20.40 -6.55 12.22
C GLY A 10 19.45 -7.75 12.11
N LEU A 11 19.67 -8.78 12.92
CA LEU A 11 18.79 -9.95 12.99
C LEU A 11 17.39 -9.58 13.49
N CYS A 12 17.28 -8.76 14.53
CA CYS A 12 15.98 -8.29 15.05
C CYS A 12 15.21 -7.46 14.01
N LEU A 13 15.89 -6.57 13.27
CA LEU A 13 15.26 -5.78 12.21
C LEU A 13 14.84 -6.67 11.02
N GLY A 14 15.68 -7.63 10.64
CA GLY A 14 15.34 -8.62 9.60
C GLY A 14 14.12 -9.44 10.00
N LEU A 15 14.09 -9.97 11.22
CA LEU A 15 12.97 -10.74 11.75
C LEU A 15 11.69 -9.89 11.82
N LEU A 16 11.79 -8.65 12.32
CA LEU A 16 10.67 -7.72 12.35
C LEU A 16 10.13 -7.44 10.94
N GLY A 17 11.01 -7.26 9.95
CA GLY A 17 10.62 -7.09 8.55
C GLY A 17 9.87 -8.29 7.99
N VAL A 18 10.35 -9.51 8.27
CA VAL A 18 9.68 -10.75 7.85
C VAL A 18 8.32 -10.91 8.53
N LEU A 19 8.25 -10.71 9.84
CA LEU A 19 7.00 -10.79 10.60
C LEU A 19 5.99 -9.74 10.13
N TRP A 20 6.45 -8.53 9.85
CA TRP A 20 5.60 -7.47 9.33
C TRP A 20 5.07 -7.84 7.94
N LEU A 21 5.90 -8.37 7.03
CA LEU A 21 5.46 -8.82 5.71
C LEU A 21 4.48 -9.99 5.77
N TRP A 22 4.73 -10.95 6.66
CA TRP A 22 3.85 -12.09 6.87
C TRP A 22 2.48 -11.66 7.42
N ALA A 23 2.47 -10.68 8.31
CA ALA A 23 1.26 -10.14 8.90
C ALA A 23 0.65 -8.98 8.12
N ALA A 24 1.27 -8.50 7.04
CA ALA A 24 0.91 -7.26 6.38
C ALA A 24 -0.53 -7.37 5.85
N PRO A 25 -1.50 -6.68 6.48
CA PRO A 25 -2.79 -6.54 5.86
C PRO A 25 -2.59 -5.68 4.60
N GLY A 26 -3.33 -5.94 3.53
CA GLY A 26 -3.36 -5.04 2.36
C GLY A 26 -3.92 -3.66 2.73
N LEU A 27 -4.84 -3.11 1.94
CA LEU A 27 -5.50 -1.84 2.32
C LEU A 27 -6.23 -1.96 3.67
N VAL A 28 -5.90 -1.09 4.64
CA VAL A 28 -6.48 -1.14 5.99
C VAL A 28 -7.42 0.05 6.24
N SER A 29 -7.13 1.18 5.61
CA SER A 29 -7.83 2.45 5.83
C SER A 29 -8.09 3.19 4.52
N SER A 30 -9.00 4.18 4.56
CA SER A 30 -9.21 5.10 3.42
C SER A 30 -7.94 5.85 3.05
N ASN A 31 -7.04 6.09 4.01
CA ASN A 31 -5.77 6.75 3.77
C ASN A 31 -4.89 5.93 2.83
N ASP A 32 -4.75 4.62 3.08
CA ASP A 32 -3.97 3.72 2.22
C ASP A 32 -4.56 3.68 0.81
N GLY A 33 -5.89 3.52 0.75
CA GLY A 33 -6.62 3.48 -0.52
C GLY A 33 -6.55 4.81 -1.29
N SER A 34 -6.53 5.95 -0.61
CA SER A 34 -6.37 7.27 -1.24
C SER A 34 -4.98 7.48 -1.85
N HIS A 35 -3.92 7.04 -1.17
CA HIS A 35 -2.57 7.06 -1.74
C HIS A 35 -2.43 6.09 -2.91
N LEU A 36 -3.03 4.90 -2.84
CA LEU A 36 -3.05 3.97 -3.96
C LEU A 36 -3.82 4.54 -5.16
N ALA A 37 -5.02 5.09 -4.94
CA ALA A 37 -5.82 5.72 -5.99
C ALA A 37 -5.06 6.86 -6.67
N LEU A 38 -4.42 7.73 -5.87
CA LEU A 38 -3.60 8.82 -6.38
C LEU A 38 -2.39 8.30 -7.14
N ALA A 39 -1.66 7.30 -6.63
CA ALA A 39 -0.51 6.72 -7.32
C ALA A 39 -0.91 6.14 -8.70
N ARG A 40 -2.04 5.43 -8.78
CA ARG A 40 -2.58 4.90 -10.03
C ARG A 40 -3.00 6.01 -10.99
N ALA A 41 -3.61 7.08 -10.48
CA ALA A 41 -3.97 8.27 -11.26
C ALA A 41 -2.72 8.94 -11.87
N LEU A 42 -1.70 9.18 -11.05
CA LEU A 42 -0.42 9.75 -11.50
C LEU A 42 0.29 8.87 -12.54
N LEU A 43 0.30 7.54 -12.36
CA LEU A 43 0.87 6.60 -13.33
C LEU A 43 0.14 6.60 -14.68
N ARG A 44 -1.15 6.95 -14.71
CA ARG A 44 -1.92 7.15 -15.94
C ARG A 44 -1.69 8.52 -16.59
N GLY A 45 -1.05 9.46 -15.89
CA GLY A 45 -0.87 10.83 -16.34
C GLY A 45 -2.12 11.72 -16.18
N ASP A 46 -3.12 11.29 -15.40
CA ASP A 46 -4.32 12.07 -15.11
C ASP A 46 -4.61 12.04 -13.60
N PRO A 47 -4.58 13.19 -12.88
CA PRO A 47 -4.81 13.23 -11.44
C PRO A 47 -6.25 12.93 -11.02
N ARG A 48 -7.19 12.83 -11.97
CA ARG A 48 -8.58 12.43 -11.69
C ARG A 48 -8.63 10.96 -11.26
N LEU A 49 -9.34 10.70 -10.17
CA LEU A 49 -9.43 9.35 -9.60
C LEU A 49 -10.31 8.43 -10.47
N GLY A 50 -11.36 8.96 -11.08
CA GLY A 50 -12.31 8.15 -11.85
C GLY A 50 -12.94 7.07 -10.97
N ASP A 51 -12.94 5.82 -11.43
CA ASP A 51 -13.44 4.66 -10.68
C ASP A 51 -12.59 4.33 -9.44
N GLU A 52 -11.32 4.76 -9.41
CA GLU A 52 -10.41 4.54 -8.26
C GLU A 52 -10.84 5.36 -7.02
N VAL A 53 -11.80 6.29 -7.17
CA VAL A 53 -12.38 7.01 -6.02
C VAL A 53 -12.97 6.06 -4.98
N ALA A 54 -13.41 4.87 -5.38
CA ALA A 54 -13.89 3.85 -4.46
C ALA A 54 -12.83 3.44 -3.43
N LEU A 55 -11.54 3.44 -3.81
CA LEU A 55 -10.43 3.11 -2.91
C LEU A 55 -10.27 4.17 -1.81
N THR A 56 -10.73 5.41 -2.00
CA THR A 56 -10.72 6.42 -0.93
C THR A 56 -11.87 6.22 0.06
N LEU A 57 -12.69 5.18 -0.16
CA LEU A 57 -13.97 4.97 0.49
C LEU A 57 -14.88 6.21 0.38
N TRP A 58 -14.68 7.07 -0.62
CA TRP A 58 -15.38 8.35 -0.81
C TRP A 58 -15.21 9.39 0.32
N VAL A 59 -14.25 9.23 1.23
CA VAL A 59 -14.00 10.19 2.34
C VAL A 59 -12.78 11.05 2.05
N ASP A 60 -11.68 10.45 1.60
CA ASP A 60 -10.41 11.14 1.37
C ASP A 60 -10.32 11.63 -0.09
N ARG A 61 -11.27 12.49 -0.45
CA ARG A 61 -11.39 13.06 -1.80
C ARG A 61 -11.86 14.52 -1.77
N SER A 62 -11.39 15.28 -2.74
CA SER A 62 -11.96 16.57 -3.11
C SER A 62 -12.72 16.45 -4.42
N ARG A 63 -13.73 17.31 -4.63
CA ARG A 63 -14.53 17.33 -5.87
C ARG A 63 -14.48 18.70 -6.51
N ARG A 64 -14.15 18.75 -7.81
CA ARG A 64 -14.09 19.98 -8.60
C ARG A 64 -14.61 19.70 -10.00
N ASP A 65 -15.53 20.53 -10.48
CA ASP A 65 -16.13 20.41 -11.82
C ASP A 65 -16.75 19.02 -12.08
N GLY A 66 -17.34 18.42 -11.05
CA GLY A 66 -17.94 17.09 -11.11
C GLY A 66 -16.97 15.92 -10.94
N GLU A 67 -15.66 16.17 -11.06
CA GLU A 67 -14.57 15.19 -10.99
C GLU A 67 -14.02 15.01 -9.58
N ASP A 68 -13.57 13.80 -9.27
CA ASP A 68 -13.00 13.44 -7.96
C ASP A 68 -11.47 13.39 -8.01
N TYR A 69 -10.85 14.03 -7.03
CA TYR A 69 -9.40 14.11 -6.83
C TYR A 69 -9.04 13.63 -5.42
N SER A 70 -7.81 13.20 -5.20
CA SER A 70 -7.34 12.96 -3.83
C SER A 70 -7.15 14.29 -3.09
N ASP A 71 -7.48 14.34 -1.81
CA ASP A 71 -7.16 15.46 -0.91
C ASP A 71 -5.79 15.28 -0.22
N ARG A 72 -5.11 14.15 -0.46
CA ARG A 72 -3.80 13.85 0.09
C ARG A 72 -2.67 14.48 -0.73
N PRO A 73 -1.58 14.92 -0.07
CA PRO A 73 -0.40 15.39 -0.79
C PRO A 73 0.22 14.24 -1.62
N PRO A 74 0.79 14.54 -2.80
CA PRO A 74 1.26 13.51 -3.73
C PRO A 74 2.54 12.81 -3.31
N GLY A 75 3.28 13.34 -2.33
CA GLY A 75 4.62 12.84 -1.95
C GLY A 75 4.67 11.33 -1.68
N THR A 76 3.80 10.84 -0.79
CA THR A 76 3.74 9.40 -0.45
C THR A 76 3.29 8.56 -1.65
N ALA A 77 2.31 9.05 -2.42
CA ALA A 77 1.82 8.35 -3.60
C ALA A 77 2.90 8.24 -4.70
N LEU A 78 3.68 9.30 -4.91
CA LEU A 78 4.80 9.32 -5.86
C LEU A 78 5.91 8.37 -5.43
N LEU A 79 6.25 8.33 -4.14
CA LEU A 79 7.26 7.40 -3.60
C LEU A 79 6.81 5.94 -3.77
N ALA A 80 5.52 5.65 -3.61
CA ALA A 80 4.95 4.33 -3.79
C ALA A 80 4.69 3.95 -5.27
N ALA A 81 4.68 4.91 -6.19
CA ALA A 81 4.29 4.69 -7.59
C ALA A 81 5.07 3.58 -8.31
N PRO A 82 6.41 3.40 -8.12
CA PRO A 82 7.12 2.28 -8.73
C PRO A 82 6.61 0.91 -8.26
N ALA A 83 6.28 0.78 -6.97
CA ALA A 83 5.73 -0.45 -6.41
C ALA A 83 4.32 -0.73 -6.95
N VAL A 84 3.49 0.31 -7.05
CA VAL A 84 2.15 0.21 -7.66
C VAL A 84 2.24 -0.20 -9.13
N TRP A 85 3.16 0.38 -9.90
CA TRP A 85 3.36 0.07 -11.32
C TRP A 85 3.84 -1.37 -11.55
N LEU A 86 4.75 -1.87 -10.69
CA LEU A 86 5.19 -3.26 -10.73
C LEU A 86 4.07 -4.21 -10.28
N GLY A 87 3.39 -3.90 -9.18
CA GLY A 87 2.31 -4.72 -8.64
C GLY A 87 1.14 -4.86 -9.61
N ALA A 88 0.78 -3.79 -10.32
CA ALA A 88 -0.25 -3.81 -11.36
C ALA A 88 0.06 -4.78 -12.52
N ARG A 89 1.33 -5.12 -12.77
CA ARG A 89 1.71 -6.14 -13.75
C ARG A 89 1.56 -7.56 -13.24
N LEU A 90 1.62 -7.75 -11.93
CA LEU A 90 1.45 -9.05 -11.27
C LEU A 90 -0.02 -9.35 -10.97
N ASP A 91 -0.85 -8.31 -10.83
CA ASP A 91 -2.29 -8.40 -10.55
C ASP A 91 -3.02 -9.41 -11.47
N PRO A 92 -2.85 -9.43 -12.81
CA PRO A 92 -3.55 -10.39 -13.66
C PRO A 92 -3.15 -11.85 -13.40
N LEU A 93 -1.87 -12.09 -13.12
CA LEU A 93 -1.35 -13.43 -12.82
C LEU A 93 -1.93 -13.94 -11.51
N LEU A 94 -1.83 -13.13 -10.44
CA LEU A 94 -2.32 -13.52 -9.12
C LEU A 94 -3.84 -13.65 -9.06
N LEU A 95 -4.56 -12.77 -9.76
CA LEU A 95 -6.02 -12.89 -9.91
C LEU A 95 -6.37 -14.22 -10.58
N ARG A 96 -5.72 -14.55 -11.70
CA ARG A 96 -5.96 -15.82 -12.40
C ARG A 96 -5.71 -17.01 -11.49
N THR A 97 -4.56 -17.04 -10.80
CA THR A 97 -4.24 -18.15 -9.90
C THR A 97 -5.26 -18.26 -8.77
N SER A 98 -5.70 -17.15 -8.16
CA SER A 98 -6.73 -17.19 -7.12
C SER A 98 -8.08 -17.71 -7.60
N LEU A 99 -8.45 -17.41 -8.84
CA LEU A 99 -9.69 -17.94 -9.42
C LEU A 99 -9.56 -19.45 -9.72
N GLU A 100 -8.39 -19.91 -10.17
CA GLU A 100 -8.11 -21.32 -10.45
C GLU A 100 -8.06 -22.17 -9.17
N THR A 101 -7.42 -21.68 -8.11
CA THR A 101 -7.27 -22.41 -6.84
C THR A 101 -8.43 -22.20 -5.86
N GLN A 102 -9.27 -21.20 -6.10
CA GLN A 102 -10.28 -20.70 -5.15
C GLN A 102 -9.67 -20.20 -3.83
N GLU A 103 -8.39 -19.84 -3.82
CA GLU A 103 -7.66 -19.34 -2.65
C GLU A 103 -7.00 -17.99 -2.97
N LEU A 104 -7.02 -17.07 -2.00
CA LEU A 104 -6.31 -15.79 -2.15
C LEU A 104 -4.80 -16.02 -2.09
N MET A 105 -4.07 -15.59 -3.12
CA MET A 105 -2.61 -15.66 -3.12
C MET A 105 -2.01 -14.57 -2.22
N VAL A 106 -2.64 -13.39 -2.23
CA VAL A 106 -2.29 -12.25 -1.38
C VAL A 106 -3.58 -11.60 -0.91
N GLN A 107 -3.67 -11.25 0.37
CA GLN A 107 -4.81 -10.51 0.90
C GLN A 107 -4.73 -9.03 0.47
N PRO A 108 -5.61 -8.54 -0.43
CA PRO A 108 -5.47 -7.18 -0.98
C PRO A 108 -5.98 -6.09 -0.03
N ALA A 109 -6.79 -6.47 0.96
CA ALA A 109 -7.38 -5.55 1.93
C ALA A 109 -7.70 -6.25 3.25
N ALA A 110 -7.60 -5.53 4.36
CA ALA A 110 -8.09 -6.00 5.65
C ALA A 110 -9.62 -6.23 5.60
N PRO A 111 -10.18 -7.18 6.37
CA PRO A 111 -11.61 -7.50 6.35
C PRO A 111 -12.53 -6.29 6.55
N ARG A 112 -12.24 -5.43 7.54
CA ARG A 112 -13.03 -4.21 7.81
C ARG A 112 -13.00 -3.20 6.66
N TYR A 113 -11.85 -3.06 6.00
CA TYR A 113 -11.74 -2.21 4.82
C TYR A 113 -12.59 -2.78 3.68
N ALA A 114 -12.46 -4.09 3.40
CA ALA A 114 -13.20 -4.76 2.34
C ALA A 114 -14.73 -4.69 2.54
N GLU A 115 -15.20 -4.86 3.77
CA GLU A 115 -16.61 -4.71 4.14
C GLU A 115 -17.11 -3.28 3.88
N THR A 116 -16.37 -2.27 4.39
CA THR A 116 -16.73 -0.86 4.18
C THR A 116 -16.72 -0.50 2.70
N TYR A 117 -15.74 -1.02 1.96
CA TYR A 117 -15.61 -0.84 0.52
C TYR A 117 -16.84 -1.39 -0.21
N ALA A 118 -17.25 -2.62 0.09
CA ALA A 118 -18.42 -3.25 -0.55
C ALA A 118 -19.71 -2.47 -0.27
N ILE A 119 -19.95 -2.09 0.99
CA ILE A 119 -21.14 -1.31 1.40
C ILE A 119 -21.19 0.03 0.66
N ARG A 120 -20.06 0.75 0.60
CA ARG A 120 -20.01 2.07 -0.03
C ARG A 120 -20.07 2.00 -1.55
N ALA A 121 -19.43 1.00 -2.16
CA ALA A 121 -19.53 0.75 -3.60
C ALA A 121 -21.00 0.51 -4.01
N GLN A 122 -21.73 -0.31 -3.24
CA GLN A 122 -23.16 -0.52 -3.46
C GLN A 122 -23.96 0.78 -3.27
N ARG A 123 -23.73 1.52 -2.18
CA ARG A 123 -24.45 2.77 -1.88
C ARG A 123 -24.26 3.84 -2.95
N HIS A 124 -23.05 3.97 -3.50
CA HIS A 124 -22.76 4.98 -4.51
C HIS A 124 -23.19 4.57 -5.92
N GLY A 125 -23.46 3.28 -6.17
CA GLY A 125 -23.89 2.79 -7.49
C GLY A 125 -22.87 3.06 -8.61
N ARG A 126 -21.60 3.28 -8.26
CA ARG A 126 -20.52 3.57 -9.21
C ARG A 126 -19.67 2.33 -9.43
N ARG A 127 -19.07 2.25 -10.62
CA ARG A 127 -18.06 1.24 -10.92
C ARG A 127 -16.90 1.40 -9.93
N ALA A 128 -16.48 0.28 -9.35
CA ALA A 128 -15.43 0.21 -8.35
C ALA A 128 -14.48 -0.93 -8.75
N PRO A 129 -13.15 -0.73 -8.69
CA PRO A 129 -12.20 -1.79 -8.99
C PRO A 129 -12.40 -2.98 -8.03
N PRO A 130 -12.42 -4.23 -8.52
CA PRO A 130 -12.54 -5.38 -7.63
C PRO A 130 -11.27 -5.50 -6.77
N LEU A 131 -11.42 -5.53 -5.44
CA LEU A 131 -10.26 -5.64 -4.53
C LEU A 131 -9.44 -6.91 -4.81
N LEU A 132 -10.11 -8.01 -5.20
CA LEU A 132 -9.46 -9.26 -5.61
C LEU A 132 -8.45 -9.09 -6.75
N ALA A 133 -8.59 -8.06 -7.58
CA ALA A 133 -7.67 -7.77 -8.67
C ALA A 133 -6.46 -6.92 -8.26
N LEU A 134 -6.27 -6.62 -6.97
CA LEU A 134 -5.19 -5.76 -6.47
C LEU A 134 -4.13 -6.54 -5.65
N GLN A 135 -4.04 -7.86 -5.84
CA GLN A 135 -3.17 -8.74 -5.05
C GLN A 135 -1.68 -8.44 -5.22
N GLY A 136 -1.21 -8.26 -6.46
CA GLY A 136 0.16 -7.91 -6.78
C GLY A 136 0.50 -6.49 -6.34
N THR A 137 -0.45 -5.57 -6.52
CA THR A 137 -0.37 -4.21 -5.98
C THR A 137 -0.18 -4.22 -4.46
N ALA A 138 -1.00 -4.98 -3.72
CA ALA A 138 -0.90 -5.09 -2.27
C ALA A 138 0.43 -5.68 -1.81
N LEU A 139 0.90 -6.75 -2.47
CA LEU A 139 2.20 -7.38 -2.18
C LEU A 139 3.36 -6.40 -2.33
N LEU A 140 3.40 -5.68 -3.46
CA LEU A 140 4.50 -4.77 -3.77
C LEU A 140 4.47 -3.52 -2.89
N LEU A 141 3.29 -3.03 -2.52
CA LEU A 141 3.15 -1.96 -1.53
C LEU A 141 3.62 -2.41 -0.15
N ALA A 142 3.29 -3.63 0.28
CA ALA A 142 3.80 -4.17 1.55
C ALA A 142 5.34 -4.22 1.53
N LEU A 143 5.94 -4.80 0.49
CA LEU A 143 7.40 -4.83 0.32
C LEU A 143 8.02 -3.42 0.34
N HIS A 144 7.39 -2.46 -0.33
CA HIS A 144 7.84 -1.07 -0.34
C HIS A 144 7.80 -0.45 1.06
N CYS A 145 6.68 -0.57 1.77
CA CYS A 145 6.53 -0.06 3.14
C CYS A 145 7.56 -0.67 4.10
N ALA A 146 7.81 -1.98 4.01
CA ALA A 146 8.83 -2.65 4.79
C ALA A 146 10.23 -2.09 4.49
N ALA A 147 10.57 -1.92 3.20
CA ALA A 147 11.86 -1.37 2.79
C ALA A 147 12.06 0.08 3.27
N VAL A 148 11.04 0.92 3.15
CA VAL A 148 11.08 2.32 3.64
C VAL A 148 11.20 2.36 5.16
N GLY A 149 10.44 1.53 5.88
CA GLY A 149 10.49 1.46 7.34
C GLY A 149 11.85 1.01 7.86
N ILE A 150 12.40 -0.08 7.30
CA ILE A 150 13.74 -0.57 7.65
C ILE A 150 14.80 0.49 7.32
N GLY A 151 14.74 1.09 6.12
CA GLY A 151 15.64 2.16 5.70
C GLY A 151 15.61 3.36 6.65
N GLY A 152 14.42 3.77 7.09
CA GLY A 152 14.24 4.83 8.08
C GLY A 152 14.89 4.51 9.43
N LEU A 153 14.66 3.30 9.95
CA LEU A 153 15.27 2.85 11.22
C LEU A 153 16.81 2.81 11.13
N VAL A 154 17.35 2.31 10.02
CA VAL A 154 18.79 2.33 9.76
C VAL A 154 19.32 3.76 9.71
N GLY A 155 18.64 4.66 9.00
CA GLY A 155 19.00 6.07 8.91
C GLY A 155 19.04 6.77 10.26
N VAL A 156 18.01 6.59 11.10
CA VAL A 156 17.98 7.11 12.48
C VAL A 156 19.14 6.55 13.30
N GLY A 157 19.41 5.24 13.21
CA GLY A 157 20.54 4.63 13.90
C GLY A 157 21.90 5.22 13.49
N LEU A 158 22.10 5.51 12.21
CA LEU A 158 23.32 6.18 11.72
C LEU A 158 23.44 7.62 12.23
N LEU A 159 22.33 8.36 12.30
CA LEU A 159 22.31 9.73 12.81
C LEU A 159 22.61 9.78 14.31
N LEU A 160 22.00 8.90 15.11
CA LEU A 160 22.25 8.82 16.56
C LEU A 160 23.73 8.51 16.85
N ARG A 161 24.32 7.57 16.10
CA ARG A 161 25.75 7.26 16.19
C ARG A 161 26.63 8.46 15.88
N ARG A 162 26.31 9.23 14.83
CA ARG A 162 27.04 10.47 14.49
C ARG A 162 26.96 11.52 15.60
N ARG A 163 25.93 11.47 16.46
CA ARG A 163 25.75 12.37 17.60
C ARG A 163 26.33 11.84 18.91
N GLY A 164 27.00 10.67 18.90
CA GLY A 164 27.56 10.07 20.11
C GLY A 164 26.50 9.44 21.03
N VAL A 165 25.27 9.25 20.54
CA VAL A 165 24.22 8.52 21.26
C VAL A 165 24.38 7.05 20.88
N GLY A 166 24.84 6.22 21.82
CA GLY A 166 25.18 4.81 21.61
C GLY A 166 24.80 3.92 22.78
#